data_AF-A0A924CVT2-F1
#
_entry.id   AF-A0A924CVT2-F1
#
_cell.length_a   1.000
_cell.length_b   1.000
_cell.length_c   1.000
_cell.angle_alpha   90.00
_cell.angle_beta   90.00
_cell.angle_gamma   90.00
#
_symmetry.space_group_name_H-M   'P 1'
#
loop_
_entity.id
_entity.type
_entity.pdbx_description
1 polymer ?
#
loop_
_entity_poly.entity_id
_entity_poly.type
_entity_poly.pdbx_seq_one_letter_code
_entity_poly.pdbx_strand_id
1 'polypeptide(L)'
;PASGWIAKAPQGLQTLEDQLSRLRDPIEAAQQLLQRAEHLAAPAGTPATVAAAPAAPSIALGAVGVSVLVLTQQFFGRFFVLAVTLFFLLAAGDSMLRKLVEATPRFEEKKHVVYIMTEIERNVSRYLATITMINLGVGAVVGVVVHFCGIADPLLWGTIAFLLNYIPIVGPLIGIGLIFVVGLLTFGQAGSAMVPSLIYLGVHLIEGQIVTPLLLSRRFTLSPVIVVLSLFFWHWMWGIQGALLSVPLLATIKIICDRIPSLAPLGHMLGAPSQRSHSGQ
;
A
#
# COMPACT_ATOMS: atom_id res chain seq x y z
N PRO A 1 1.86 2.32 -32.30
CA PRO A 1 0.76 1.96 -31.37
C PRO A 1 0.15 3.16 -30.61
N ALA A 2 0.94 4.13 -30.15
CA ALA A 2 0.46 5.31 -29.41
C ALA A 2 -0.24 6.39 -30.26
N SER A 3 -0.01 6.43 -31.58
CA SER A 3 -0.61 7.41 -32.50
C SER A 3 -2.12 7.21 -32.71
N GLY A 4 -2.61 5.97 -32.59
CA GLY A 4 -4.05 5.67 -32.72
C GLY A 4 -4.90 6.17 -31.54
N TRP A 5 -4.29 6.39 -30.38
CA TRP A 5 -4.96 6.87 -29.17
C TRP A 5 -5.25 8.38 -29.24
N ILE A 6 -4.30 9.14 -29.79
CA ILE A 6 -4.43 10.60 -30.02
C ILE A 6 -5.50 10.91 -31.06
N ALA A 7 -5.65 10.07 -32.08
CA ALA A 7 -6.69 10.23 -33.11
C ALA A 7 -8.11 9.95 -32.60
N LYS A 8 -8.27 9.15 -31.54
CA LYS A 8 -9.58 8.78 -30.95
C LYS A 8 -9.96 9.59 -29.71
N ALA A 9 -9.02 10.35 -29.14
CA ALA A 9 -9.24 11.26 -28.01
C ALA A 9 -10.45 12.22 -28.19
N PRO A 10 -10.67 12.88 -29.35
CA PRO A 10 -11.80 13.80 -29.48
C PRO A 10 -13.18 13.11 -29.45
N GLN A 11 -13.26 11.84 -29.86
CA GLN A 11 -14.52 11.07 -29.84
C GLN A 11 -14.84 10.55 -28.44
N GLY A 12 -13.82 10.15 -27.67
CA GLY A 12 -14.00 9.73 -26.28
C GLY A 12 -14.50 10.85 -25.38
N LEU A 13 -14.10 12.10 -25.64
CA LEU A 13 -14.57 13.27 -24.89
C LEU A 13 -16.07 13.52 -25.08
N GLN A 14 -16.59 13.37 -26.31
CA GLN A 14 -18.01 13.56 -26.60
C GLN A 14 -18.88 12.46 -25.98
N THR A 15 -18.38 11.22 -25.96
CA THR A 15 -19.13 10.09 -25.36
C THR A 15 -19.15 10.18 -23.83
N LEU A 16 -18.06 10.70 -23.23
CA LEU A 16 -18.00 11.01 -21.80
C LEU A 16 -18.95 12.14 -21.42
N GLU A 17 -19.06 13.18 -22.24
CA GLU A 17 -19.99 14.30 -22.04
C GLU A 17 -21.46 13.85 -22.07
N ASP A 18 -21.82 12.99 -23.03
CA ASP A 18 -23.17 12.40 -23.15
C ASP A 18 -23.53 11.45 -22.00
N GLN A 19 -22.56 10.73 -21.44
CA GLN A 19 -22.82 9.89 -20.27
C GLN A 19 -22.85 10.67 -18.96
N LEU A 20 -22.07 11.76 -18.86
CA LEU A 20 -22.12 12.67 -17.71
C LEU A 20 -23.44 13.45 -17.65
N SER A 21 -23.98 13.87 -18.80
CA SER A 21 -25.25 14.62 -18.85
C SER A 21 -26.43 13.78 -18.38
N ARG A 22 -26.52 12.50 -18.76
CA ARG A 22 -27.57 11.58 -18.29
C ARG A 22 -27.55 11.31 -16.79
N LEU A 23 -26.39 11.45 -16.14
CA LEU A 23 -26.25 11.31 -14.68
C LEU A 23 -26.53 12.64 -13.96
N ARG A 24 -26.42 13.77 -14.64
CA ARG A 24 -26.65 15.11 -14.08
C ARG A 24 -28.14 15.41 -13.87
N ASP A 25 -28.98 15.07 -14.84
CA ASP A 25 -30.43 15.31 -14.78
C ASP A 25 -31.12 14.73 -13.52
N PRO A 26 -30.89 13.46 -13.12
CA PRO A 26 -31.50 12.91 -11.91
C PRO A 26 -30.95 13.53 -10.60
N ILE A 27 -29.71 14.04 -10.60
CA ILE A 27 -29.12 14.71 -9.44
C ILE A 27 -29.76 16.09 -9.24
N GLU A 28 -29.96 16.84 -10.32
CA GLU A 28 -30.67 18.13 -10.27
C GLU A 28 -32.13 17.95 -9.83
N ALA A 29 -32.81 16.90 -10.30
CA ALA A 29 -34.18 16.57 -9.89
C ALA A 29 -34.27 16.23 -8.38
N ALA A 30 -33.31 15.49 -7.84
CA ALA A 30 -33.25 15.18 -6.41
C ALA A 30 -32.99 16.42 -5.55
N GLN A 31 -32.16 17.35 -6.02
CA GLN A 31 -31.89 18.63 -5.32
C GLN A 31 -33.12 19.54 -5.30
N GLN A 32 -33.87 19.62 -6.41
CA GLN A 32 -35.10 20.40 -6.48
C GLN A 32 -36.20 19.86 -5.55
N LEU A 33 -36.27 18.54 -5.36
CA LEU A 33 -37.20 17.91 -4.41
C LEU A 33 -36.84 18.21 -2.96
N LEU A 34 -35.54 18.23 -2.63
CA LEU A 34 -35.05 18.61 -1.30
C LEU A 34 -35.38 20.08 -0.98
N GLN A 35 -35.12 20.99 -1.91
CA GLN A 35 -35.43 22.42 -1.74
C GLN A 35 -36.94 22.67 -1.60
N ARG A 36 -37.76 21.99 -2.39
CA ARG A 36 -39.23 22.08 -2.26
C ARG A 36 -39.72 21.53 -0.93
N ALA A 37 -39.10 20.47 -0.40
CA ALA A 37 -39.42 19.93 0.92
C ALA A 37 -39.03 20.89 2.05
N GLU A 38 -37.88 21.58 1.94
CA GLU A 38 -37.46 22.62 2.90
C GLU A 38 -38.41 23.82 2.90
N HIS A 39 -38.89 24.26 1.74
CA HIS A 39 -39.84 25.37 1.63
C HIS A 39 -41.25 25.02 2.13
N LEU A 40 -41.65 23.75 2.09
CA LEU A 40 -42.92 23.26 2.67
C LEU A 40 -42.81 22.98 4.18
N ALA A 41 -41.60 22.83 4.71
CA ALA A 41 -41.31 22.59 6.13
C ALA A 41 -41.18 23.87 6.98
N ALA A 42 -41.38 25.06 6.40
CA ALA A 42 -41.49 26.32 7.14
C ALA A 42 -42.90 26.91 6.94
N PRO A 43 -43.73 27.00 8.00
CA PRO A 43 -43.47 27.97 9.06
C PRO A 43 -43.89 27.56 10.50
N ALA A 44 -43.18 28.13 11.48
CA ALA A 44 -43.64 28.60 12.80
C ALA A 44 -42.71 28.17 13.96
N GLY A 45 -41.76 29.06 14.28
CA GLY A 45 -41.34 29.36 15.66
C GLY A 45 -40.67 28.25 16.47
N THR A 46 -39.39 28.01 16.24
CA THR A 46 -38.43 27.68 17.32
C THR A 46 -37.00 27.83 16.78
N PRO A 47 -36.06 28.50 17.48
CA PRO A 47 -34.65 28.45 17.11
C PRO A 47 -34.10 27.10 17.58
N ALA A 48 -34.49 26.03 16.91
CA ALA A 48 -33.80 24.76 17.02
C ALA A 48 -32.56 24.85 16.12
N THR A 49 -31.40 24.78 16.75
CA THR A 49 -30.12 24.47 16.11
C THR A 49 -30.30 23.26 15.20
N VAL A 50 -30.52 23.50 13.91
CA VAL A 50 -30.52 22.44 12.91
C VAL A 50 -29.08 21.98 12.80
N ALA A 51 -28.80 20.85 13.44
CA ALA A 51 -27.62 20.05 13.19
C ALA A 51 -27.50 19.88 11.67
N ALA A 52 -26.40 20.37 11.11
CA ALA A 52 -26.05 20.18 9.72
C ALA A 52 -26.17 18.69 9.38
N ALA A 53 -27.10 18.36 8.49
CA ALA A 53 -27.18 17.03 7.91
C ALA A 53 -25.82 16.72 7.26
N PRO A 54 -25.22 15.53 7.48
CA PRO A 54 -23.98 15.19 6.83
C PRO A 54 -24.25 15.18 5.32
N ALA A 55 -23.60 16.09 4.59
CA ALA A 55 -23.64 16.12 3.15
C ALA A 55 -23.34 14.70 2.63
N ALA A 56 -24.28 14.11 1.89
CA ALA A 56 -24.05 12.86 1.21
C ALA A 56 -22.77 13.03 0.37
N PRO A 57 -21.81 12.07 0.40
CA PRO A 57 -20.58 12.20 -0.35
C PRO A 57 -20.91 12.06 -1.82
N SER A 58 -21.22 13.18 -2.49
CA SER A 58 -21.25 13.23 -3.94
C SER A 58 -19.80 13.05 -4.39
N ILE A 59 -19.48 11.83 -4.82
CA ILE A 59 -18.19 11.50 -5.44
C ILE A 59 -18.18 12.21 -6.79
N ALA A 60 -17.89 13.50 -6.79
CA ALA A 60 -17.65 14.25 -8.00
C ALA A 60 -16.37 13.69 -8.63
N LEU A 61 -16.43 13.27 -9.88
CA LEU A 61 -15.27 12.81 -10.65
C LEU A 61 -14.09 13.81 -10.57
N GLY A 62 -14.38 15.12 -10.46
CA GLY A 62 -13.39 16.15 -10.18
C GLY A 62 -12.77 16.12 -8.77
N ALA A 63 -13.56 15.81 -7.74
CA ALA A 63 -13.06 15.65 -6.37
C ALA A 63 -12.18 14.40 -6.22
N VAL A 64 -12.49 13.33 -6.96
CA VAL A 64 -11.62 12.15 -7.08
C VAL A 64 -10.31 12.51 -7.79
N GLY A 65 -10.37 13.25 -8.90
CA GLY A 65 -9.18 13.71 -9.62
C GLY A 65 -8.24 14.56 -8.77
N VAL A 66 -8.78 15.52 -8.02
CA VAL A 66 -8.00 16.37 -7.09
C VAL A 66 -7.41 15.53 -5.95
N SER A 67 -8.17 14.58 -5.40
CA SER A 67 -7.71 13.70 -4.32
C SER A 67 -6.60 12.75 -4.77
N VAL A 68 -6.71 12.18 -5.97
CA VAL A 68 -5.67 11.33 -6.58
C VAL A 68 -4.41 12.14 -6.87
N LEU A 69 -4.54 13.38 -7.36
CA LEU A 69 -3.39 14.25 -7.61
C LEU A 69 -2.63 14.59 -6.31
N VAL A 70 -3.36 14.93 -5.25
CA VAL A 70 -2.76 15.24 -3.94
C VAL A 70 -2.08 14.01 -3.34
N LEU A 71 -2.71 12.83 -3.38
CA LEU A 71 -2.09 11.58 -2.92
C LEU A 71 -0.81 11.27 -3.71
N THR A 72 -0.86 11.43 -5.03
CA THR A 72 0.27 11.18 -5.92
C THR A 72 1.43 12.10 -5.59
N GLN A 73 1.19 13.41 -5.45
CA GLN A 73 2.21 14.38 -5.07
C GLN A 73 2.85 14.07 -3.71
N GLN A 74 2.04 13.72 -2.71
CA GLN A 74 2.55 13.33 -1.39
C GLN A 74 3.40 12.07 -1.45
N PHE A 75 3.00 11.09 -2.26
CA PHE A 75 3.77 9.86 -2.47
C PHE A 75 5.14 10.15 -3.10
N PHE A 76 5.18 10.96 -4.16
CA PHE A 76 6.43 11.36 -4.81
C PHE A 76 7.34 12.17 -3.88
N GLY A 77 6.78 13.10 -3.10
CA GLY A 77 7.56 13.88 -2.13
C GLY A 77 8.20 13.00 -1.05
N ARG A 78 7.42 12.07 -0.46
CA ARG A 78 7.94 11.12 0.53
C ARG A 78 8.96 10.16 -0.06
N PHE A 79 8.71 9.65 -1.27
CA PHE A 79 9.65 8.80 -1.99
C PHE A 79 10.96 9.53 -2.28
N PHE A 80 10.91 10.80 -2.68
CA PHE A 80 12.10 11.62 -2.93
C PHE A 80 12.93 11.82 -1.67
N VAL A 81 12.30 12.21 -0.56
CA VAL A 81 12.99 12.34 0.73
C VAL A 81 13.63 11.01 1.15
N LEU A 82 12.88 9.91 1.08
CA LEU A 82 13.41 8.57 1.35
C LEU A 82 14.62 8.24 0.46
N ALA A 83 14.54 8.51 -0.84
CA ALA A 83 15.63 8.24 -1.78
C ALA A 83 16.89 9.06 -1.46
N VAL A 84 16.74 10.34 -1.15
CA VAL A 84 17.86 11.21 -0.74
C VAL A 84 18.45 10.75 0.59
N THR A 85 17.63 10.42 1.58
CA THR A 85 18.10 9.92 2.87
C THR A 85 18.81 8.57 2.72
N LEU A 86 18.27 7.65 1.93
CA LEU A 86 18.92 6.38 1.60
C LEU A 86 20.26 6.60 0.90
N PHE A 87 20.31 7.50 -0.07
CA PHE A 87 21.54 7.85 -0.76
C PHE A 87 22.60 8.36 0.23
N PHE A 88 22.25 9.31 1.10
CA PHE A 88 23.17 9.83 2.11
C PHE A 88 23.56 8.77 3.13
N LEU A 89 22.63 7.93 3.57
CA LEU A 89 22.89 6.86 4.54
C LEU A 89 23.82 5.80 3.94
N LEU A 90 23.65 5.47 2.65
CA LEU A 90 24.50 4.52 1.93
C LEU A 90 25.88 5.12 1.65
N ALA A 91 25.94 6.39 1.22
CA ALA A 91 27.19 7.10 1.00
C ALA A 91 28.00 7.32 2.30
N ALA A 92 27.31 7.56 3.42
CA ALA A 92 27.93 7.68 4.74
C ALA A 92 28.14 6.33 5.42
N GLY A 93 27.55 5.25 4.92
CA GLY A 93 27.50 3.93 5.55
C GLY A 93 28.88 3.38 5.85
N ASP A 94 29.77 3.34 4.85
CA ASP A 94 31.13 2.83 5.01
C ASP A 94 31.96 3.66 6.01
N SER A 95 31.79 4.99 5.97
CA SER A 95 32.47 5.91 6.89
C SER A 95 31.97 5.76 8.33
N MET A 96 30.66 5.58 8.50
CA MET A 96 30.05 5.39 9.81
C MET A 96 30.42 4.02 10.40
N LEU A 97 30.45 2.98 9.57
CA LEU A 97 30.84 1.62 9.96
C LEU A 97 32.32 1.56 10.33
N ARG A 98 33.19 2.26 9.58
CA ARG A 98 34.61 2.39 9.89
C ARG A 98 34.85 3.12 11.21
N LYS A 99 34.14 4.23 11.46
CA LYS A 99 34.18 4.97 12.74
C LYS A 99 33.66 4.14 13.91
N LEU A 100 32.62 3.33 13.70
CA LEU A 100 32.08 2.43 14.73
C LEU A 100 33.09 1.33 15.11
N VAL A 101 33.77 0.77 14.10
CA VAL A 101 34.83 -0.24 14.27
C VAL A 101 36.09 0.37 14.90
N GLU A 102 36.40 1.63 14.60
CA GLU A 102 37.51 2.37 15.22
C GLU A 102 37.23 2.72 16.69
N ALA A 103 35.98 3.08 17.03
CA ALA A 103 35.55 3.36 18.40
C ALA A 103 35.41 2.11 19.28
N THR A 104 35.44 0.90 18.69
CA THR A 104 35.32 -0.37 19.43
C THR A 104 36.71 -0.83 19.93
N PRO A 105 36.90 -1.01 21.25
CA PRO A 105 38.24 -1.16 21.83
C PRO A 105 38.89 -2.55 21.65
N ARG A 106 38.14 -3.64 21.36
CA ARG A 106 38.68 -5.00 21.26
C ARG A 106 38.57 -5.60 19.84
N PHE A 107 39.63 -6.26 19.36
CA PHE A 107 39.72 -6.86 18.02
C PHE A 107 38.71 -8.00 17.75
N GLU A 108 38.37 -8.79 18.77
CA GLU A 108 37.32 -9.83 18.72
C GLU A 108 35.93 -9.24 18.42
N GLU A 109 35.63 -8.06 18.98
CA GLU A 109 34.35 -7.35 18.82
C GLU A 109 34.23 -6.73 17.41
N LYS A 110 35.34 -6.33 16.78
CA LYS A 110 35.34 -5.77 15.41
C LYS A 110 34.90 -6.78 14.35
N LYS A 111 35.37 -8.02 14.43
CA LYS A 111 34.92 -9.11 13.53
C LYS A 111 33.44 -9.42 13.73
N HIS A 112 32.98 -9.37 14.98
CA HIS A 112 31.57 -9.58 15.32
C HIS A 112 30.66 -8.50 14.71
N VAL A 113 31.06 -7.23 14.76
CA VAL A 113 30.33 -6.12 14.13
C VAL A 113 30.21 -6.30 12.62
N VAL A 114 31.31 -6.62 11.93
CA VAL A 114 31.28 -6.85 10.46
C VAL A 114 30.37 -8.04 10.11
N TYR A 115 30.45 -9.13 10.87
CA TYR A 115 29.59 -10.32 10.67
C TYR A 115 28.10 -9.98 10.80
N ILE A 116 27.71 -9.22 11.83
CA ILE A 116 26.32 -8.77 12.03
C ILE A 116 25.86 -7.93 10.84
N MET A 117 26.70 -7.02 10.33
CA MET A 117 26.34 -6.14 9.22
C MET A 117 26.11 -6.91 7.92
N THR A 118 26.97 -7.88 7.59
CA THR A 118 26.78 -8.76 6.44
C THR A 118 25.52 -9.63 6.58
N GLU A 119 25.19 -10.05 7.81
CA GLU A 119 23.97 -10.81 8.09
C GLU A 119 22.70 -9.96 7.89
N ILE A 120 22.73 -8.68 8.31
CA ILE A 120 21.65 -7.72 8.07
C ILE A 120 21.47 -7.49 6.56
N GLU A 121 22.55 -7.20 5.83
CA GLU A 121 22.51 -7.00 4.38
C GLU A 121 21.88 -8.20 3.66
N ARG A 122 22.32 -9.42 4.02
CA ARG A 122 21.78 -10.66 3.44
C ARG A 122 20.31 -10.87 3.78
N ASN A 123 19.87 -10.49 4.98
CA ASN A 123 18.46 -10.56 5.38
C ASN A 123 17.60 -9.56 4.60
N VAL A 124 18.06 -8.31 4.44
CA VAL A 124 17.37 -7.29 3.64
C VAL A 124 17.28 -7.72 2.18
N SER A 125 18.39 -8.19 1.60
CA SER A 125 18.43 -8.70 0.22
C SER A 125 17.43 -9.84 0.02
N ARG A 126 17.39 -10.81 0.94
CA ARG A 126 16.44 -11.93 0.88
C ARG A 126 14.99 -11.47 1.00
N TYR A 127 14.71 -10.46 1.84
CA TYR A 127 13.37 -9.88 1.97
C TYR A 127 12.93 -9.19 0.67
N LEU A 128 13.78 -8.34 0.10
CA LEU A 128 13.49 -7.66 -1.18
C LEU A 128 13.30 -8.66 -2.33
N ALA A 129 14.11 -9.71 -2.38
CA ALA A 129 13.93 -10.80 -3.35
C ALA A 129 12.59 -11.52 -3.16
N THR A 130 12.19 -11.76 -1.91
CA THR A 130 10.90 -12.40 -1.59
C THR A 130 9.73 -11.52 -2.04
N ILE A 131 9.73 -10.22 -1.73
CA ILE A 131 8.71 -9.28 -2.21
C ILE A 131 8.64 -9.27 -3.73
N THR A 132 9.80 -9.22 -4.40
CA THR A 132 9.86 -9.17 -5.85
C THR A 132 9.25 -10.43 -6.47
N MET A 133 9.53 -11.61 -5.89
CA MET A 133 8.91 -12.87 -6.33
C MET A 133 7.39 -12.89 -6.12
N ILE A 134 6.89 -12.39 -4.97
CA ILE A 134 5.45 -12.28 -4.70
C ILE A 134 4.80 -11.36 -5.74
N ASN A 135 5.35 -10.16 -5.93
CA ASN A 135 4.83 -9.19 -6.88
C ASN A 135 4.83 -9.76 -8.31
N LEU A 136 5.89 -10.48 -8.69
CA LEU A 136 5.97 -11.13 -10.00
C LEU A 136 4.88 -12.19 -10.17
N GLY A 137 4.62 -12.97 -9.12
CA GLY A 137 3.51 -13.92 -9.08
C GLY A 137 2.15 -13.22 -9.25
N VAL A 138 1.91 -12.13 -8.54
CA VAL A 138 0.68 -11.32 -8.69
C VAL A 138 0.55 -10.79 -10.11
N GLY A 139 1.61 -10.19 -10.67
CA GLY A 139 1.61 -9.68 -12.04
C GLY A 139 1.34 -10.77 -13.09
N ALA A 140 1.91 -11.95 -12.91
CA ALA A 140 1.67 -13.10 -13.78
C ALA A 140 0.20 -13.58 -13.69
N VAL A 141 -0.33 -13.75 -12.48
CA VAL A 141 -1.73 -14.15 -12.26
C VAL A 141 -2.69 -13.12 -12.86
N VAL A 142 -2.44 -11.83 -12.64
CA VAL A 142 -3.26 -10.77 -13.22
C VAL A 142 -3.18 -10.75 -14.75
N GLY A 143 -1.98 -10.91 -15.32
CA GLY A 143 -1.82 -11.04 -16.77
C GLY A 143 -2.63 -12.19 -17.35
N VAL A 144 -2.63 -13.35 -16.69
CA VAL A 144 -3.43 -14.51 -17.08
C VAL A 144 -4.93 -14.22 -16.97
N VAL A 145 -5.38 -13.60 -15.88
CA VAL A 145 -6.79 -13.21 -15.67
C VAL A 145 -7.28 -12.29 -16.78
N VAL A 146 -6.50 -11.24 -17.07
CA VAL A 146 -6.83 -10.23 -18.09
C VAL A 146 -6.86 -10.85 -19.49
N HIS A 147 -5.94 -11.79 -19.78
CA HIS A 147 -5.94 -12.57 -21.02
C HIS A 147 -7.23 -13.40 -21.19
N PHE A 148 -7.62 -14.16 -20.17
CA PHE A 148 -8.83 -14.97 -20.22
C PHE A 148 -10.12 -14.15 -20.26
N CYS A 149 -10.10 -12.93 -19.72
CA CYS A 149 -11.23 -12.01 -19.83
C CYS A 149 -11.37 -11.42 -21.24
N GLY A 150 -10.38 -11.56 -22.13
CA GLY A 150 -10.42 -11.01 -23.49
C GLY A 150 -9.96 -9.56 -23.61
N ILE A 151 -9.26 -9.05 -22.59
CA ILE A 151 -8.67 -7.70 -22.61
C ILE A 151 -7.33 -7.76 -23.38
N ALA A 152 -7.12 -6.79 -24.26
CA ALA A 152 -5.88 -6.67 -25.05
C ALA A 152 -4.65 -6.35 -24.18
N ASP A 153 -3.47 -6.72 -24.68
CA ASP A 153 -2.18 -6.50 -24.04
C ASP A 153 -2.06 -7.06 -22.59
N PRO A 154 -2.24 -8.37 -22.38
CA PRO A 154 -2.19 -8.95 -21.02
C PRO A 154 -0.86 -8.73 -20.31
N LEU A 155 0.24 -8.68 -21.07
CA LEU A 155 1.58 -8.42 -20.56
C LEU A 155 1.71 -7.01 -19.99
N LEU A 156 1.08 -6.02 -20.62
CA LEU A 156 1.07 -4.64 -20.14
C LEU A 156 0.37 -4.55 -18.78
N TRP A 157 -0.84 -5.11 -18.69
CA TRP A 157 -1.64 -5.05 -17.46
C TRP A 157 -1.03 -5.89 -16.32
N GLY A 158 -0.45 -7.05 -16.63
CA GLY A 158 0.31 -7.84 -15.66
C GLY A 158 1.54 -7.08 -15.13
N THR A 159 2.25 -6.35 -15.99
CA THR A 159 3.40 -5.51 -15.59
C THR A 159 2.96 -4.33 -14.74
N ILE A 160 1.86 -3.66 -15.10
CA ILE A 160 1.29 -2.57 -14.29
C ILE A 160 0.89 -3.11 -12.91
N ALA A 161 0.24 -4.28 -12.84
CA ALA A 161 -0.13 -4.91 -11.57
C ALA A 161 1.10 -5.27 -10.72
N PHE A 162 2.15 -5.81 -11.34
CA PHE A 162 3.44 -6.07 -10.69
C PHE A 162 4.03 -4.81 -10.05
N LEU A 163 4.04 -3.69 -10.78
CA LEU A 163 4.57 -2.41 -10.29
C LEU A 163 3.68 -1.81 -9.19
N LEU A 164 2.36 -1.83 -9.38
CA LEU A 164 1.40 -1.34 -8.39
C LEU A 164 1.51 -2.10 -7.07
N ASN A 165 1.80 -3.41 -7.10
CA ASN A 165 1.88 -4.22 -5.88
C ASN A 165 3.06 -3.85 -4.96
N TYR A 166 4.00 -3.00 -5.40
CA TYR A 166 5.00 -2.41 -4.50
C TYR A 166 4.41 -1.37 -3.54
N ILE A 167 3.20 -0.88 -3.78
CA ILE A 167 2.52 0.11 -2.95
C ILE A 167 1.31 -0.57 -2.28
N PRO A 168 1.45 -1.07 -1.04
CA PRO A 168 0.37 -1.76 -0.35
C PRO A 168 -0.88 -0.87 -0.24
N ILE A 169 -2.05 -1.50 -0.31
CA ILE A 169 -3.38 -0.88 -0.22
C ILE A 169 -3.69 0.03 -1.42
N VAL A 170 -2.84 1.02 -1.69
CA VAL A 170 -3.02 2.01 -2.77
C VAL A 170 -2.87 1.38 -4.15
N GLY A 171 -1.85 0.56 -4.35
CA GLY A 171 -1.61 -0.13 -5.62
C GLY A 171 -2.79 -0.99 -6.04
N PRO A 172 -3.27 -1.91 -5.19
CA PRO A 172 -4.46 -2.70 -5.47
C PRO A 172 -5.70 -1.84 -5.70
N LEU A 173 -5.92 -0.77 -4.92
CA LEU A 173 -7.04 0.17 -5.11
C LEU A 173 -7.01 0.82 -6.50
N ILE A 174 -5.86 1.35 -6.91
CA ILE A 174 -5.67 1.94 -8.24
C ILE A 174 -5.87 0.86 -9.30
N GLY A 175 -5.31 -0.33 -9.11
CA GLY A 175 -5.41 -1.45 -10.04
C GLY A 175 -6.84 -1.90 -10.30
N ILE A 176 -7.68 -1.98 -9.27
CA ILE A 176 -9.11 -2.30 -9.40
C ILE A 176 -9.79 -1.29 -10.33
N GLY A 177 -9.56 0.01 -10.09
CA GLY A 177 -10.11 1.09 -10.91
C GLY A 177 -9.57 1.06 -12.34
N LEU A 178 -8.27 0.82 -12.51
CA LEU A 178 -7.62 0.76 -13.81
C LEU A 178 -8.18 -0.39 -14.66
N ILE A 179 -8.24 -1.60 -14.10
CA ILE A 179 -8.82 -2.78 -14.76
C ILE A 179 -10.32 -2.58 -15.04
N PHE A 180 -11.03 -1.85 -14.17
CA PHE A 180 -12.45 -1.55 -14.38
C PHE A 180 -12.64 -0.65 -15.59
N VAL A 181 -11.89 0.45 -15.66
CA VAL A 181 -11.92 1.38 -16.79
C VAL A 181 -11.55 0.65 -18.08
N VAL A 182 -10.53 -0.19 -18.06
CA VAL A 182 -10.10 -0.97 -19.24
C VAL A 182 -11.16 -1.97 -19.67
N GLY A 183 -11.77 -2.69 -18.72
CA GLY A 183 -12.89 -3.58 -19.00
C GLY A 183 -14.07 -2.82 -19.60
N LEU A 184 -14.37 -1.63 -19.09
CA LEU A 184 -15.46 -0.78 -19.59
C LEU A 184 -15.19 -0.32 -21.03
N LEU A 185 -13.95 0.07 -21.32
CA LEU A 185 -13.52 0.44 -22.68
C LEU A 185 -13.50 -0.75 -23.64
N THR A 186 -13.27 -1.97 -23.14
CA THR A 186 -13.20 -3.18 -23.97
C THR A 186 -14.59 -3.75 -24.28
N PHE A 187 -15.48 -3.80 -23.29
CA PHE A 187 -16.78 -4.47 -23.42
C PHE A 187 -17.98 -3.51 -23.56
N GLY A 188 -17.81 -2.22 -23.28
CA GLY A 188 -18.87 -1.19 -23.37
C GLY A 188 -20.00 -1.31 -22.35
N GLN A 189 -19.97 -2.33 -21.48
CA GLN A 189 -21.00 -2.62 -20.49
C GLN A 189 -20.38 -2.74 -19.09
N ALA A 190 -20.95 -2.03 -18.12
CA ALA A 190 -20.45 -2.00 -16.74
C ALA A 190 -20.45 -3.39 -16.07
N GLY A 191 -21.45 -4.23 -16.36
CA GLY A 191 -21.53 -5.59 -15.81
C GLY A 191 -20.36 -6.47 -16.25
N SER A 192 -20.01 -6.42 -17.54
CA SER A 192 -18.87 -7.18 -18.10
C SER A 192 -17.52 -6.64 -17.62
N ALA A 193 -17.42 -5.34 -17.38
CA ALA A 193 -16.23 -4.69 -16.81
C ALA A 193 -16.00 -5.01 -15.33
N MET A 194 -17.06 -5.29 -14.58
CA MET A 194 -16.96 -5.65 -13.16
C MET A 194 -16.26 -7.00 -12.93
N VAL A 195 -16.40 -7.95 -13.86
CA VAL A 195 -15.83 -9.30 -13.75
C VAL A 195 -14.29 -9.27 -13.59
N PRO A 196 -13.50 -8.69 -14.53
CA PRO A 196 -12.04 -8.66 -14.39
C PRO A 196 -11.58 -7.88 -13.15
N SER A 197 -12.28 -6.79 -12.77
CA SER A 197 -11.96 -6.02 -11.56
C SER A 197 -12.21 -6.79 -10.27
N LEU A 198 -13.30 -7.56 -10.20
CA LEU A 198 -13.60 -8.41 -9.05
C LEU A 198 -12.60 -9.57 -8.94
N ILE A 199 -12.18 -10.16 -10.06
CA ILE A 199 -11.14 -11.19 -10.05
C ILE A 199 -9.81 -10.57 -9.59
N TYR A 200 -9.44 -9.38 -10.08
CA TYR A 200 -8.24 -8.67 -9.62
C TYR A 200 -8.27 -8.38 -8.11
N LEU A 201 -9.42 -7.96 -7.58
CA LEU A 201 -9.63 -7.80 -6.14
C LEU A 201 -9.48 -9.13 -5.40
N GLY A 202 -10.08 -10.21 -5.92
CA GLY A 202 -9.96 -11.56 -5.35
C GLY A 202 -8.52 -12.04 -5.26
N VAL A 203 -7.71 -11.81 -6.30
CA VAL A 203 -6.27 -12.12 -6.30
C VAL A 203 -5.55 -11.39 -5.16
N HIS A 204 -5.83 -10.10 -4.97
CA HIS A 204 -5.22 -9.31 -3.89
C HIS A 204 -5.74 -9.67 -2.50
N LEU A 205 -6.99 -10.09 -2.37
CA LEU A 205 -7.51 -10.61 -1.11
C LEU A 205 -6.83 -11.92 -0.73
N ILE A 206 -6.64 -12.83 -1.70
CA ILE A 206 -5.91 -14.09 -1.47
C ILE A 206 -4.45 -13.78 -1.13
N GLU A 207 -3.81 -12.88 -1.84
CA GLU A 207 -2.43 -12.49 -1.57
C GLU A 207 -2.28 -11.86 -0.17
N GLY A 208 -3.15 -10.91 0.18
CA GLY A 208 -3.10 -10.20 1.46
C GLY A 208 -3.52 -11.05 2.67
N GLN A 209 -4.50 -11.93 2.53
CA GLN A 209 -5.07 -12.70 3.64
C GLN A 209 -4.50 -14.12 3.78
N ILE A 210 -3.90 -14.68 2.74
CA ILE A 210 -3.40 -16.05 2.73
C ILE A 210 -1.90 -16.06 2.48
N VAL A 211 -1.43 -15.50 1.36
CA VAL A 211 -0.02 -15.60 0.95
C VAL A 211 0.89 -14.84 1.91
N THR A 212 0.54 -13.60 2.22
CA THR A 212 1.31 -12.74 3.15
C THR A 212 1.45 -13.39 4.53
N PRO A 213 0.38 -13.79 5.24
CA PRO A 213 0.51 -14.42 6.54
C PRO A 213 1.15 -15.81 6.46
N LEU A 214 0.97 -16.62 5.42
CA LEU A 214 1.67 -17.92 5.31
C LEU A 214 3.19 -17.75 5.18
N LEU A 215 3.64 -16.76 4.40
CA LEU A 215 5.06 -16.48 4.24
C LEU A 215 5.67 -15.83 5.49
N LEU A 216 4.89 -15.01 6.21
CA LEU A 216 5.32 -14.28 7.40
C LEU A 216 5.15 -15.08 8.72
N SER A 217 4.24 -16.04 8.76
CA SER A 217 3.88 -16.88 9.92
C SER A 217 5.06 -17.68 10.45
N ARG A 218 6.01 -18.04 9.58
CA ARG A 218 7.11 -18.95 9.94
C ARG A 218 8.34 -18.28 10.55
N ARG A 219 8.39 -16.93 10.66
CA ARG A 219 9.66 -16.23 10.91
C ARG A 219 9.75 -15.30 12.11
N PHE A 220 8.69 -15.07 12.88
CA PHE A 220 8.78 -14.11 13.98
C PHE A 220 8.36 -14.69 15.33
N THR A 221 9.35 -15.10 16.11
CA THR A 221 9.29 -15.25 17.58
C THR A 221 9.22 -13.89 18.30
N LEU A 222 8.62 -12.89 17.65
CA LEU A 222 8.48 -11.52 18.15
C LEU A 222 7.14 -11.40 18.89
N SER A 223 7.13 -10.65 19.99
CA SER A 223 5.88 -10.31 20.67
C SER A 223 4.96 -9.51 19.73
N PRO A 224 3.70 -9.92 19.51
CA PRO A 224 2.76 -9.20 18.63
C PRO A 224 2.57 -7.73 18.99
N VAL A 225 2.61 -7.41 20.29
CA VAL A 225 2.50 -6.04 20.81
C VAL A 225 3.63 -5.15 20.27
N ILE A 226 4.83 -5.72 20.17
CA ILE A 226 6.05 -5.00 19.78
C ILE A 226 6.09 -4.82 18.26
N VAL A 227 5.57 -5.79 17.51
CA VAL A 227 5.33 -5.64 16.07
C VAL A 227 4.38 -4.47 15.82
N VAL A 228 3.26 -4.40 16.53
CA VAL A 228 2.28 -3.30 16.40
C VAL A 228 2.89 -1.96 16.81
N LEU A 229 3.62 -1.89 17.91
CA LEU A 229 4.28 -0.67 18.36
C LEU A 229 5.33 -0.19 17.35
N SER A 230 6.12 -1.10 16.81
CA SER A 230 7.09 -0.81 15.76
C SER A 230 6.40 -0.28 14.50
N LEU A 231 5.29 -0.91 14.10
CA LEU A 231 4.50 -0.47 12.94
C LEU A 231 4.04 0.98 13.11
N PHE A 232 3.49 1.34 14.28
CA PHE A 232 3.09 2.71 14.56
C PHE A 232 4.25 3.69 14.58
N PHE A 233 5.37 3.31 15.20
CA PHE A 233 6.56 4.16 15.27
C PHE A 233 7.12 4.47 13.87
N TRP A 234 7.31 3.45 13.04
CA TRP A 234 7.83 3.64 11.69
C TRP A 234 6.80 4.27 10.75
N HIS A 235 5.51 3.97 10.93
CA HIS A 235 4.43 4.65 10.21
C HIS A 235 4.40 6.14 10.51
N TRP A 236 4.51 6.53 11.77
CA TRP A 236 4.51 7.94 12.17
C TRP A 236 5.71 8.69 11.59
N MET A 237 6.88 8.04 11.55
CA MET A 237 8.10 8.67 11.11
C MET A 237 8.20 8.80 9.57
N TRP A 238 7.75 7.81 8.78
CA TRP A 238 7.94 7.79 7.30
C TRP A 238 6.68 7.42 6.50
N GLY A 239 5.53 7.25 7.16
CA GLY A 239 4.27 6.84 6.53
C GLY A 239 4.20 5.34 6.21
N ILE A 240 3.41 5.00 5.19
CA ILE A 240 3.19 3.61 4.75
C ILE A 240 4.49 2.89 4.38
N GLN A 241 5.44 3.61 3.78
CA GLN A 241 6.75 3.06 3.41
C GLN A 241 7.54 2.62 4.65
N GLY A 242 7.49 3.41 5.73
CA GLY A 242 8.10 3.04 7.02
C GLY A 242 7.43 1.82 7.65
N ALA A 243 6.10 1.77 7.62
CA ALA A 243 5.35 0.61 8.10
C ALA A 243 5.76 -0.69 7.38
N LEU A 244 5.98 -0.62 6.07
CA LEU A 244 6.44 -1.75 5.24
C LEU A 244 7.81 -2.30 5.65
N LEU A 245 8.70 -1.42 6.12
CA LEU A 245 10.04 -1.78 6.61
C LEU A 245 10.07 -2.08 8.12
N SER A 246 8.98 -1.83 8.84
CA SER A 246 8.93 -2.00 10.30
C SER A 246 9.28 -3.42 10.72
N VAL A 247 8.69 -4.43 10.08
CA VAL A 247 8.90 -5.84 10.42
C VAL A 247 10.38 -6.26 10.24
N PRO A 248 11.02 -6.05 9.07
CA PRO A 248 12.44 -6.39 8.91
C PRO A 248 13.38 -5.53 9.78
N LEU A 249 13.07 -4.25 10.01
CA LEU A 249 13.85 -3.39 10.91
C LEU A 249 13.75 -3.87 12.36
N LEU A 250 12.55 -4.21 12.81
CA LEU A 250 12.32 -4.76 14.15
C LEU A 250 13.05 -6.09 14.34
N ALA A 251 13.03 -6.96 13.33
CA ALA A 251 13.78 -8.21 13.33
C ALA A 251 15.28 -7.96 13.47
N THR A 252 15.80 -6.98 12.74
CA THR A 252 17.20 -6.56 12.81
C THR A 252 17.57 -6.05 14.21
N ILE A 253 16.73 -5.18 14.78
CA ILE A 253 16.91 -4.65 16.14
C ILE A 253 16.90 -5.80 17.17
N LYS A 254 15.97 -6.75 17.06
CA LYS A 254 15.95 -7.92 17.95
C LYS A 254 17.22 -8.75 17.84
N ILE A 255 17.71 -9.03 16.63
CA ILE A 255 18.96 -9.79 16.43
C ILE A 255 20.14 -9.09 17.11
N ILE A 256 20.20 -7.76 17.00
CA ILE A 256 21.24 -6.95 17.67
C ILE A 256 21.10 -7.05 19.20
N CYS A 257 19.89 -6.89 19.74
CA CYS A 257 19.63 -6.98 21.17
C CYS A 257 19.92 -8.39 21.74
N ASP A 258 19.63 -9.44 20.99
CA ASP A 258 19.88 -10.84 21.39
C ASP A 258 21.39 -11.16 21.38
N ARG A 259 22.20 -10.44 20.59
CA ARG A 259 23.66 -10.66 20.48
C ARG A 259 24.50 -9.80 21.43
N ILE A 260 24.00 -8.65 21.90
CA ILE A 260 24.74 -7.78 22.83
C ILE A 260 24.34 -8.14 24.27
N PRO A 261 25.28 -8.63 25.11
CA PRO A 261 24.98 -9.05 26.48
C PRO A 261 24.31 -7.96 27.34
N SER A 262 24.71 -6.70 27.14
CA SER A 262 24.12 -5.54 27.84
C SER A 262 22.70 -5.17 27.38
N LEU A 263 22.25 -5.61 26.20
CA LEU A 263 20.89 -5.41 25.68
C LEU A 263 20.03 -6.68 25.70
N ALA A 264 20.56 -7.79 26.20
CA ALA A 264 19.82 -9.05 26.36
C ALA A 264 18.47 -8.91 27.12
N PRO A 265 18.32 -8.03 28.14
CA PRO A 265 17.03 -7.80 28.78
C PRO A 265 15.97 -7.23 27.81
N LEU A 266 16.39 -6.30 26.93
CA LEU A 266 15.52 -5.75 25.89
C LEU A 266 15.19 -6.81 24.83
N GLY A 267 16.17 -7.63 24.42
CA GLY A 267 15.95 -8.77 23.52
C GLY A 267 14.90 -9.75 24.07
N HIS A 268 14.95 -10.04 25.37
CA HIS A 268 13.97 -10.89 26.04
C HIS A 268 12.56 -10.26 26.08
N MET A 269 12.45 -8.95 26.31
CA MET A 269 11.16 -8.25 26.21
C MET A 269 10.61 -8.19 24.77
N LEU A 270 11.49 -8.11 23.77
CA LEU A 270 11.16 -8.12 22.34
C LEU A 270 10.70 -9.50 21.84
N GLY A 271 11.13 -10.58 22.50
CA GLY A 271 10.73 -11.96 22.21
C GLY A 271 9.35 -12.34 22.76
N ALA A 272 8.69 -13.31 22.14
CA ALA A 272 7.47 -13.90 22.69
C ALA A 272 7.76 -14.60 24.04
N PRO A 273 6.85 -14.56 25.04
CA PRO A 273 7.06 -15.24 26.32
C PRO A 273 7.37 -16.71 26.06
N SER A 274 8.46 -17.22 26.64
CA SER A 274 8.77 -18.65 26.56
C SER A 274 7.58 -19.41 27.10
N GLN A 275 6.85 -20.12 26.24
CA GLN A 275 5.80 -21.03 26.67
C GLN A 275 6.50 -22.14 27.44
N ARG A 276 6.58 -21.97 28.77
CA ARG A 276 7.05 -23.01 29.68
C ARG A 276 6.14 -24.20 29.43
N SER A 277 6.69 -25.23 28.80
CA SER A 277 6.13 -26.56 28.78
C SER A 277 5.90 -26.99 30.22
N HIS A 278 4.68 -26.80 30.72
CA HIS A 278 4.16 -27.58 31.83
C HIS A 278 3.96 -29.00 31.30
N SER A 279 5.06 -29.75 31.23
CA SER A 279 4.98 -31.21 31.30
C SER A 279 4.69 -31.51 32.77
N GLY A 280 3.48 -31.99 33.01
CA GLY A 280 3.00 -32.40 34.32
C GLY A 280 3.92 -33.47 34.91
N GLN A 281 4.16 -33.33 36.21
CA GLN A 281 4.47 -34.44 37.10
C GLN A 281 3.18 -35.21 37.41
#